data_AF-A0A7V9KZA0-F1
#
_entry.id   AF-A0A7V9KZA0-F1
#
_cell.length_a   1.000
_cell.length_b   1.000
_cell.length_c   1.000
_cell.angle_alpha   90.00
_cell.angle_beta   90.00
_cell.angle_gamma   90.00
#
_symmetry.space_group_name_H-M   'P 1'
#
loop_
_entity.id
_entity.type
_entity.pdbx_description
1 polymer ?
#
loop_
_entity_poly.entity_id
_entity_poly.type
_entity_poly.pdbx_seq_one_letter_code
_entity_poly.pdbx_strand_id
1 'polypeptide(L)'
;MREPGLDRHEWETEWQALEEQLEDSPAETLSELGDLIERMLVDQGFPIHDEVADDGVEPEVVRDYQEARRITALAEHGADVDPGDIGAAVRLYRELYAHLISKAID
;
A
#
# COMPACT_ATOMS: atom_id res chain seq x y z
N MET A 1 13.28 17.53 5.85
CA MET A 1 12.93 17.43 4.42
C MET A 1 13.78 16.32 3.87
N ARG A 2 13.19 15.17 3.56
CA ARG A 2 13.85 14.18 2.70
C ARG A 2 13.73 14.67 1.27
N GLU A 3 14.74 14.40 0.46
CA GLU A 3 14.76 14.79 -0.95
C GLU A 3 13.86 13.81 -1.70
N PRO A 4 12.92 14.27 -2.55
CA PRO A 4 11.91 13.40 -3.18
C PRO A 4 12.49 12.22 -3.99
N GLY A 5 13.72 12.36 -4.51
CA GLY A 5 14.43 11.25 -5.18
C GLY A 5 15.06 10.22 -4.24
N LEU A 6 15.38 10.60 -3.00
CA LEU A 6 15.89 9.69 -1.97
C LEU A 6 14.77 8.81 -1.41
N ASP A 7 13.58 9.40 -1.21
CA ASP A 7 12.37 8.69 -0.77
C ASP A 7 11.97 7.60 -1.77
N ARG A 8 12.01 7.92 -3.08
CA ARG A 8 11.70 6.94 -4.14
C ARG A 8 12.62 5.72 -4.11
N HIS A 9 13.93 5.91 -4.07
CA HIS A 9 14.87 4.77 -4.08
C HIS A 9 14.72 3.89 -2.83
N GLU A 10 14.42 4.49 -1.68
CA GLU A 10 14.11 3.77 -0.44
C GLU A 10 12.84 2.91 -0.64
N TRP A 11 11.76 3.49 -1.16
CA TRP A 11 10.52 2.76 -1.45
C TRP A 11 10.71 1.63 -2.46
N GLU A 12 11.44 1.86 -3.55
CA GLU A 12 11.71 0.84 -4.57
C GLU A 12 12.50 -0.35 -3.99
N THR A 13 13.48 -0.07 -3.14
CA THR A 13 14.30 -1.09 -2.49
C THR A 13 13.47 -1.94 -1.53
N GLU A 14 12.64 -1.29 -0.71
CA GLU A 14 11.77 -1.98 0.24
C GLU A 14 10.69 -2.79 -0.48
N TRP A 15 10.08 -2.23 -1.53
CA TRP A 15 9.09 -2.92 -2.36
C TRP A 15 9.65 -4.21 -2.98
N GLN A 16 10.87 -4.18 -3.53
CA GLN A 16 11.51 -5.38 -4.09
C GLN A 16 11.65 -6.49 -3.04
N ALA A 17 12.10 -6.14 -1.83
CA ALA A 17 12.25 -7.11 -0.74
C ALA A 17 10.90 -7.70 -0.29
N LEU A 18 9.82 -6.91 -0.32
CA LEU A 18 8.48 -7.39 0.01
C LEU A 18 7.89 -8.27 -1.11
N GLU A 19 8.12 -7.94 -2.38
CA GLU A 19 7.70 -8.76 -3.51
C GLU A 19 8.35 -10.15 -3.50
N GLU A 20 9.62 -10.25 -3.11
CA GLU A 20 10.28 -11.56 -2.92
C GLU A 20 9.61 -12.37 -1.81
N GLN A 21 9.24 -11.73 -0.70
CA GLN A 21 8.61 -12.39 0.46
C GLN A 21 7.16 -12.86 0.19
N LEU A 22 6.46 -12.24 -0.76
CA LEU A 22 5.11 -12.64 -1.16
C LEU A 22 5.05 -14.08 -1.70
N GLU A 23 6.15 -14.60 -2.26
CA GLU A 23 6.20 -15.97 -2.79
C GLU A 23 6.14 -17.02 -1.67
N ASP A 24 6.77 -16.72 -0.54
CA ASP A 24 6.87 -17.63 0.59
C ASP A 24 5.69 -17.48 1.56
N SER A 25 5.32 -16.22 1.88
CA SER A 25 4.43 -15.92 3.01
C SER A 25 3.43 -14.79 2.70
N PRO A 26 2.55 -14.93 1.69
CA PRO A 26 1.76 -13.82 1.16
C PRO A 26 0.86 -13.14 2.20
N ALA A 27 0.24 -13.90 3.10
CA ALA A 27 -0.63 -13.35 4.14
C ALA A 27 0.15 -12.58 5.22
N GLU A 28 1.36 -13.04 5.55
CA GLU A 28 2.21 -12.39 6.56
C GLU A 28 2.79 -11.08 5.99
N THR A 29 3.19 -11.08 4.72
CA THR A 29 3.75 -9.92 4.02
C THR A 29 2.72 -8.79 3.78
N LEU A 30 1.41 -9.08 3.84
CA LEU A 30 0.36 -8.07 3.61
C LEU A 30 0.46 -6.87 4.56
N SER A 31 0.84 -7.08 5.82
CA SER A 31 0.97 -5.97 6.78
C SER A 31 2.07 -5.01 6.36
N GLU A 32 3.23 -5.55 6.00
CA GLU A 32 4.41 -4.76 5.62
C GLU A 32 4.17 -4.00 4.31
N LEU A 33 3.46 -4.60 3.35
CA LEU A 33 2.98 -3.90 2.16
C LEU A 33 2.05 -2.74 2.52
N GLY A 34 1.10 -2.98 3.44
CA GLY A 34 0.21 -1.95 3.94
C GLY A 34 0.95 -0.76 4.55
N ASP A 35 1.96 -1.03 5.36
CA ASP A 35 2.74 0.00 6.06
C ASP A 35 3.64 0.80 5.10
N LEU A 36 4.20 0.16 4.07
CA LEU A 36 4.93 0.85 3.00
C LEU A 36 4.00 1.79 2.21
N ILE A 37 2.87 1.28 1.75
CA ILE A 37 1.90 2.06 0.96
C ILE A 37 1.31 3.20 1.79
N GLU A 38 1.02 2.98 3.07
CA GLU A 38 0.58 4.01 4.01
C GLU A 38 1.58 5.16 4.09
N ARG A 39 2.88 4.86 4.28
CA ARG A 39 3.94 5.88 4.31
C ARG A 39 4.02 6.64 3.00
N MET A 40 3.99 5.96 1.86
CA MET A 40 4.03 6.61 0.54
C MET A 40 2.83 7.55 0.32
N LEU A 41 1.63 7.11 0.71
CA LEU A 41 0.40 7.91 0.62
C LEU A 41 0.48 9.16 1.51
N VAL A 42 0.93 9.02 2.75
CA VAL A 42 1.12 10.17 3.67
C VAL A 42 2.18 11.14 3.16
N ASP A 43 3.33 10.63 2.71
CA ASP A 43 4.42 11.46 2.20
C ASP A 43 4.01 12.25 0.94
N GLN A 44 3.10 11.69 0.14
CA GLN A 44 2.53 12.36 -1.04
C GLN A 44 1.26 13.16 -0.76
N GLY A 45 0.83 13.26 0.51
CA GLY A 45 -0.27 14.12 0.94
C GLY A 45 -1.68 13.54 0.76
N PHE A 46 -1.83 12.22 0.62
CA PHE A 46 -3.14 11.59 0.56
C PHE A 46 -3.82 11.55 1.95
N PRO A 47 -5.13 11.88 2.05
CA PRO A 47 -5.83 12.00 3.33
C PRO A 47 -6.36 10.64 3.82
N ILE A 48 -5.50 9.64 3.96
CA ILE A 48 -5.91 8.28 4.34
C ILE A 48 -6.36 8.14 5.79
N HIS A 49 -6.04 9.11 6.64
CA HIS A 49 -6.44 9.16 8.06
C HIS A 49 -7.56 10.16 8.34
N ASP A 50 -8.02 10.92 7.34
CA ASP A 50 -9.03 11.96 7.53
C ASP A 50 -10.36 11.51 6.88
N GLU A 51 -11.43 11.41 7.68
CA GLU A 51 -12.77 11.03 7.20
C GLU A 51 -13.40 12.08 6.27
N VAL A 52 -12.88 13.31 6.28
CA VAL A 52 -13.35 14.42 5.47
C VAL A 52 -12.33 14.65 4.36
N ALA A 53 -12.42 13.86 3.29
CA ALA A 53 -11.64 14.08 2.09
C ALA A 53 -11.93 15.49 1.55
N ASP A 54 -10.92 16.37 1.58
CA ASP A 54 -10.94 17.61 0.81
C ASP A 54 -11.07 17.25 -0.68
N ASP A 55 -11.84 18.05 -1.43
CA ASP A 55 -12.40 17.77 -2.76
C ASP A 55 -11.35 17.64 -3.91
N GLY A 56 -10.09 17.31 -3.59
CA GLY A 56 -8.95 17.35 -4.52
C GLY A 56 -8.10 16.08 -4.62
N VAL A 57 -8.34 15.03 -3.82
CA VAL A 57 -7.45 13.86 -3.82
C VAL A 57 -8.17 12.61 -4.34
N GLU A 58 -7.54 11.93 -5.29
CA GLU A 58 -8.02 10.76 -6.04
C GLU A 58 -8.77 9.77 -5.13
N PRO A 59 -10.12 9.82 -5.09
CA PRO A 59 -10.88 9.09 -4.06
C PRO A 59 -10.80 7.58 -4.25
N GLU A 60 -10.47 7.14 -5.47
CA GLU A 60 -10.24 5.74 -5.80
C GLU A 60 -8.97 5.21 -5.12
N VAL A 61 -7.87 5.98 -5.08
CA VAL A 61 -6.62 5.60 -4.42
C VAL A 61 -6.85 5.37 -2.93
N VAL A 62 -7.59 6.27 -2.27
CA VAL A 62 -7.90 6.15 -0.84
C VAL A 62 -8.79 4.94 -0.57
N ARG A 63 -9.84 4.74 -1.38
CA ARG A 63 -10.75 3.60 -1.26
C ARG A 63 -10.01 2.27 -1.44
N ASP A 64 -9.15 2.18 -2.44
CA ASP A 64 -8.43 0.96 -2.79
C ASP A 64 -7.40 0.62 -1.69
N TYR A 65 -6.74 1.62 -1.09
CA TYR A 65 -5.93 1.43 0.11
C TYR A 65 -6.74 0.93 1.30
N GLN A 66 -7.90 1.53 1.58
CA GLN A 66 -8.76 1.12 2.70
C GLN A 66 -9.26 -0.32 2.55
N GLU A 67 -9.63 -0.74 1.33
CA GLU A 67 -10.06 -2.12 1.08
C GLU A 67 -8.91 -3.11 1.25
N ALA A 68 -7.73 -2.81 0.72
CA ALA A 68 -6.55 -3.64 0.93
C ALA A 68 -6.21 -3.76 2.43
N ARG A 69 -6.24 -2.64 3.17
CA ARG A 69 -5.96 -2.63 4.62
C ARG A 69 -7.01 -3.38 5.43
N ARG A 70 -8.27 -3.38 5.00
CA ARG A 70 -9.34 -4.19 5.61
C ARG A 70 -9.04 -5.68 5.51
N ILE A 71 -8.60 -6.14 4.33
CA ILE A 71 -8.24 -7.56 4.12
C ILE A 71 -7.00 -7.93 4.94
N THR A 72 -5.98 -7.08 4.92
CA THR A 72 -4.77 -7.24 5.75
C THR A 72 -5.10 -7.39 7.23
N ALA A 73 -5.92 -6.50 7.79
CA ALA A 73 -6.34 -6.58 9.19
C ALA A 73 -7.08 -7.89 9.53
N LEU A 74 -7.91 -8.40 8.60
CA LEU A 74 -8.56 -9.70 8.78
C LEU A 74 -7.53 -10.84 8.84
N ALA A 75 -6.52 -10.82 7.96
CA ALA A 75 -5.47 -11.83 7.92
C ALA A 75 -4.61 -11.81 9.19
N GLU A 76 -4.22 -10.62 9.67
CA GLU A 76 -3.43 -10.45 10.91
C GLU A 76 -4.13 -10.98 12.16
N HIS A 77 -5.46 -10.84 12.22
CA HIS A 77 -6.26 -11.34 13.33
C HIS A 77 -6.48 -12.87 13.30
N GLY A 78 -5.83 -13.57 12.36
CA GLY A 78 -5.95 -15.02 12.21
C GLY A 78 -7.34 -15.45 11.76
N ALA A 79 -8.10 -14.56 11.11
CA ALA A 79 -9.31 -14.97 10.43
C ALA A 79 -8.94 -15.90 9.27
N ASP A 80 -9.81 -16.87 8.98
CA ASP A 80 -9.70 -17.70 7.79
C ASP A 80 -10.06 -16.82 6.58
N VAL A 81 -9.07 -16.08 6.07
CA VAL A 81 -9.20 -15.22 4.89
C VAL A 81 -9.01 -16.06 3.64
N ASP A 82 -9.92 -15.93 2.69
CA ASP A 82 -9.83 -16.67 1.44
C ASP A 82 -8.54 -16.31 0.67
N PRO A 83 -7.81 -17.28 0.09
CA PRO A 83 -6.62 -17.00 -0.71
C PRO A 83 -6.88 -16.03 -1.88
N GLY A 84 -8.10 -15.99 -2.41
CA GLY A 84 -8.54 -15.02 -3.41
C GLY A 84 -8.60 -13.59 -2.87
N ASP A 85 -9.02 -13.40 -1.61
CA ASP A 85 -9.01 -12.10 -0.94
C ASP A 85 -7.57 -11.64 -0.67
N ILE A 86 -6.69 -12.54 -0.24
CA ILE A 86 -5.25 -12.25 -0.11
C ILE A 86 -4.68 -11.81 -1.47
N GLY A 87 -4.97 -12.55 -2.53
CA GLY A 87 -4.54 -12.19 -3.89
C GLY A 87 -5.12 -10.85 -4.36
N ALA A 88 -6.34 -10.51 -3.97
CA ALA A 88 -6.95 -9.23 -4.25
C ALA A 88 -6.24 -8.08 -3.52
N ALA A 89 -5.90 -8.24 -2.24
CA ALA A 89 -5.14 -7.25 -1.48
C ALA A 89 -3.74 -7.01 -2.07
N VAL A 90 -3.02 -8.09 -2.41
CA VAL A 90 -1.70 -7.98 -3.09
C VAL A 90 -1.80 -7.19 -4.38
N ARG A 91 -2.83 -7.46 -5.20
CA ARG A 91 -3.06 -6.74 -6.44
C ARG A 91 -3.34 -5.26 -6.20
N LEU A 92 -4.18 -4.91 -5.22
CA LEU A 92 -4.47 -3.52 -4.86
C LEU A 92 -3.19 -2.79 -4.42
N TYR A 93 -2.37 -3.41 -3.55
CA TYR A 93 -1.09 -2.81 -3.15
C TYR A 93 -0.13 -2.60 -4.33
N ARG A 94 -0.06 -3.53 -5.28
CA ARG A 94 0.72 -3.38 -6.52
C ARG A 94 0.24 -2.22 -7.40
N GLU A 95 -1.08 -2.10 -7.56
CA GLU A 95 -1.70 -1.01 -8.32
C GLU A 95 -1.40 0.35 -7.67
N LEU A 96 -1.54 0.45 -6.34
CA LEU A 96 -1.23 1.65 -5.56
C LEU A 96 0.26 2.02 -5.64
N TYR A 97 1.15 1.05 -5.47
CA TYR A 97 2.60 1.26 -5.60
C TYR A 97 2.97 1.84 -6.97
N ALA A 98 2.48 1.23 -8.04
CA ALA A 98 2.77 1.67 -9.41
C ALA A 98 2.32 3.12 -9.65
N HIS A 99 1.14 3.47 -9.15
CA HIS A 99 0.62 4.84 -9.19
C HIS A 99 1.52 5.82 -8.43
N LEU A 100 1.88 5.49 -7.19
CA LEU A 100 2.67 6.35 -6.31
C LEU A 100 4.11 6.57 -6.81
N ILE A 101 4.73 5.55 -7.39
CA ILE A 101 6.04 5.69 -8.04
C ILE A 101 5.95 6.56 -9.29
N SER A 102 4.91 6.36 -10.12
CA SER A 102 4.70 7.20 -11.30
C SER A 102 4.54 8.67 -10.91
N LYS A 103 3.78 8.95 -9.85
CA LYS A 103 3.55 10.29 -9.32
C LYS A 103 4.81 10.93 -8.72
N ALA A 104 5.72 10.14 -8.15
CA ALA A 104 6.99 10.64 -7.59
C ALA A 104 8.01 11.06 -8.67
N ILE A 105 7.77 10.76 -9.94
CA ILE A 105 8.64 11.12 -11.07
C ILE A 105 8.19 12.43 -11.76
N ASP A 106 6.92 12.82 -11.61
CA ASP A 106 6.31 14.02 -12.21
C ASP A 106 6.66 15.31 -11.42
#